data_AF-A0A3A1Y0Y0-F1
#
_entry.id   AF-A0A3A1Y0Y0-F1
#
_cell.length_a   1.000
_cell.length_b   1.000
_cell.length_c   1.000
_cell.angle_alpha   90.00
_cell.angle_beta   90.00
_cell.angle_gamma   90.00
#
_symmetry.space_group_name_H-M   'P 1'
#
loop_
_entity.id
_entity.type
_entity.pdbx_description
1 polymer ?
#
loop_
_entity_poly.entity_id
_entity_poly.type
_entity_poly.pdbx_seq_one_letter_code
_entity_poly.pdbx_strand_id
1 'polypeptide(L)'
;MAWMQDNWMMLTMIIPSIMMYIASLIPQIFQYISEKNSVQNVQQNQQIQLLNTTQSSNNVTYNQQTVESLPDTITPVSLETLLMRRNAISNTQHHWKEVLQTWLKNAGTYDIKNKSNSMKENLNTNIYNYLPNSKTKHLITPLGISNNGYCYLDLINNGPHALVAGTTGSGKSVLLTTWCLALAFQYGPQQLRFVFMDFKGGATFDILSKLPHAMGNVGDLNLKHAIRALKGLELELNRRERLVAHHGCNNIAQVTPAEPSLLIVIDEFHALKDQLPDYMPRLIRIASVGRSLGMHIIAGTQNPLAQVSADMKANISINICLRVRDGMQSQELLGTAHAARISPNTPGAAYYNIGEGVEALRCAQSSNPAHLVRAIQLAGRFCHHDHSPELFSKPLPSILSAKQLAEYSNNYKYKNSEQKISQSLRTQEFYTKHIIIGLQDDTIHLYPALLPIHLGNIAVIGSRKQGKTTILKIISKTLNLPIYSGKSLYEQNINNIYNENTPIIIDDADELLDPLNTRQTAIAFQKRLNSKQCPVIMSTSTSRYLRLPEQAPVRIIFPTGDVGTDTMLGIPSALSKSFDIEDYQLPGRCVLITPGSASLTQIVHLE
;
A
#
# COMPACT_ATOMS: atom_id res chain seq x y z
N MET A 1 -1.95 58.66 -12.50
CA MET A 1 -0.95 58.94 -11.44
C MET A 1 -1.35 60.17 -10.60
N ALA A 2 -1.70 61.33 -11.19
CA ALA A 2 -2.18 62.49 -10.42
C ALA A 2 -3.55 62.28 -9.73
N TRP A 3 -4.50 61.57 -10.36
CA TRP A 3 -5.81 61.26 -9.74
C TRP A 3 -5.74 60.28 -8.55
N MET A 4 -4.63 59.53 -8.42
CA MET A 4 -4.44 58.58 -7.32
C MET A 4 -3.79 59.22 -6.08
N GLN A 5 -3.24 60.43 -6.15
CA GLN A 5 -2.62 61.07 -4.98
C GLN A 5 -3.60 61.88 -4.12
N ASP A 6 -4.68 62.42 -4.70
CA ASP A 6 -5.63 63.29 -3.97
C ASP A 6 -6.65 62.53 -3.10
N ASN A 7 -6.84 61.22 -3.31
CA ASN A 7 -7.88 60.44 -2.63
C ASN A 7 -7.39 59.57 -1.45
N TRP A 8 -6.08 59.54 -1.16
CA TRP A 8 -5.56 58.73 -0.05
C TRP A 8 -5.99 59.23 1.33
N MET A 9 -6.05 60.55 1.54
CA MET A 9 -6.54 61.08 2.82
C MET A 9 -8.02 60.72 3.06
N MET A 10 -8.84 60.74 2.01
CA MET A 10 -10.26 60.38 2.12
C MET A 10 -10.43 58.89 2.46
N LEU A 11 -9.68 57.99 1.80
CA LEU A 11 -9.70 56.56 2.11
C LEU A 11 -9.21 56.25 3.53
N THR A 12 -8.19 56.96 4.04
CA THR A 12 -7.70 56.76 5.40
C THR A 12 -8.69 57.18 6.49
N MET A 13 -9.63 58.08 6.19
CA MET A 13 -10.69 58.47 7.13
C MET A 13 -11.94 57.58 7.00
N ILE A 14 -12.24 57.07 5.80
CA ILE A 14 -13.44 56.27 5.55
C ILE A 14 -13.28 54.82 6.01
N ILE A 15 -12.10 54.22 5.83
CA ILE A 15 -11.85 52.81 6.19
C ILE A 15 -12.08 52.53 7.69
N PRO A 16 -11.57 53.34 8.65
CA PRO A 16 -11.81 53.11 10.07
C PRO A 16 -13.28 53.24 10.46
N SER A 17 -14.02 54.19 9.87
CA SER A 17 -15.45 54.37 10.14
C SER A 17 -16.29 53.21 9.61
N ILE A 18 -15.96 52.67 8.42
CA ILE A 18 -16.62 51.47 7.88
C ILE A 18 -16.29 50.24 8.74
N MET A 19 -15.04 50.07 9.16
CA MET A 19 -14.64 48.95 10.04
C MET A 19 -15.36 49.02 11.39
N MET A 20 -15.49 50.20 11.99
CA MET A 20 -16.19 50.39 13.25
C MET A 20 -17.70 50.15 13.11
N TYR A 21 -18.29 50.56 11.98
CA TYR A 21 -19.69 50.26 11.66
C TYR A 21 -19.95 48.76 11.50
N ILE A 22 -19.08 48.05 10.75
CA ILE A 22 -19.16 46.58 10.59
C ILE A 22 -18.99 45.88 11.94
N ALA A 23 -18.04 46.32 12.78
CA ALA A 23 -17.84 45.75 14.12
C ALA A 23 -19.07 45.94 15.03
N SER A 24 -19.81 47.05 14.89
CA SER A 24 -21.03 47.30 15.66
C SER A 24 -22.25 46.46 15.20
N LEU A 25 -22.24 46.00 13.94
CA LEU A 25 -23.31 45.20 13.34
C LEU A 25 -23.20 43.70 13.69
N ILE A 26 -22.00 43.19 13.97
CA ILE A 26 -21.78 41.77 14.28
C ILE A 26 -22.61 41.31 15.50
N PRO A 27 -22.62 42.02 16.65
CA PRO A 27 -23.46 41.65 17.79
C PRO A 27 -24.97 41.70 17.49
N GLN A 28 -25.40 42.69 16.69
CA GLN A 28 -26.81 42.85 16.32
C GLN A 28 -27.30 41.73 15.41
N ILE A 29 -26.46 41.27 14.48
CA ILE A 29 -26.75 40.11 13.61
C ILE A 29 -26.81 38.83 14.46
N PHE A 30 -25.89 38.65 15.41
CA PHE A 30 -25.93 37.50 16.32
C PHE A 30 -27.20 37.50 17.20
N GLN A 31 -27.61 38.67 17.70
CA GLN A 31 -28.83 38.81 18.49
C GLN A 31 -30.09 38.53 17.64
N TYR A 32 -30.14 39.03 16.40
CA TYR A 32 -31.24 38.76 15.47
C TYR A 32 -31.32 37.28 15.07
N ILE A 33 -30.19 36.62 14.84
CA ILE A 33 -30.14 35.17 14.56
C ILE A 33 -30.60 34.37 15.79
N SER A 34 -30.20 34.78 16.99
CA SER A 34 -30.61 34.15 18.25
C SER A 34 -32.12 34.28 18.48
N GLU A 35 -32.70 35.48 18.28
CA GLU A 35 -34.14 35.71 18.40
C GLU A 35 -34.92 34.91 17.34
N LYS A 36 -34.46 34.87 16.08
CA LYS A 36 -35.14 34.12 15.01
C LYS A 36 -35.13 32.61 15.25
N ASN A 37 -34.03 32.07 15.78
CA ASN A 37 -33.93 30.67 16.18
C ASN A 37 -34.81 30.36 17.40
N SER A 38 -34.94 31.30 18.35
CA SER A 38 -35.85 31.15 19.50
C SER A 38 -37.32 31.11 19.07
N VAL A 39 -37.72 31.94 18.10
CA VAL A 39 -39.11 31.99 17.58
C VAL A 39 -39.42 30.76 16.72
N GLN A 40 -38.47 30.25 15.94
CA GLN A 40 -38.64 28.99 15.20
C GLN A 40 -38.74 27.76 16.13
N ASN A 41 -37.93 27.72 17.20
CA ASN A 41 -38.01 26.64 18.20
C ASN A 41 -39.32 26.67 19.01
N VAL A 42 -39.89 27.85 19.27
CA VAL A 42 -41.20 27.97 19.95
C VAL A 42 -42.34 27.52 19.03
N GLN A 43 -42.28 27.82 17.73
CA GLN A 43 -43.29 27.36 16.75
C GLN A 43 -43.19 25.86 16.45
N GLN A 44 -41.99 25.28 16.39
CA GLN A 44 -41.80 23.82 16.27
C GLN A 44 -42.26 23.07 17.53
N ASN A 45 -41.98 23.60 18.73
CA ASN A 45 -42.42 22.98 19.98
C ASN A 45 -43.94 23.03 20.18
N GLN A 46 -44.62 24.06 19.67
CA GLN A 46 -46.09 24.11 19.66
C GLN A 46 -46.71 23.10 18.69
N GLN A 47 -46.09 22.85 17.52
CA GLN A 47 -46.54 21.79 16.60
C GLN A 47 -46.28 20.38 17.14
N ILE A 48 -45.19 20.16 17.87
CA ILE A 48 -44.88 18.87 18.52
C ILE A 48 -45.85 18.58 19.69
N GLN A 49 -46.30 19.61 20.43
CA GLN A 49 -47.29 19.43 21.50
C GLN A 49 -48.69 19.06 20.99
N LEU A 50 -49.10 19.53 19.80
CA LEU A 50 -50.39 19.19 19.19
C LEU A 50 -50.43 17.77 18.57
N LEU A 51 -49.28 17.21 18.18
CA LEU A 51 -49.17 15.84 17.67
C LEU A 51 -49.14 14.78 18.79
N ASN A 52 -48.81 15.17 20.02
CA ASN A 52 -48.70 14.24 21.16
C ASN A 52 -50.01 14.05 21.95
N THR A 53 -51.10 14.72 21.59
CA THR A 53 -52.41 14.59 22.27
C THR A 53 -53.30 13.44 21.77
N THR A 54 -52.89 12.66 20.77
CA THR A 54 -53.75 11.62 20.17
C THR A 54 -53.24 10.19 20.25
N GLN A 55 -52.28 9.86 21.10
CA GLN A 55 -51.93 8.45 21.39
C GLN A 55 -51.71 8.19 22.88
N SER A 56 -52.82 7.83 23.53
CA SER A 56 -52.95 6.82 24.58
C SER A 56 -51.93 6.79 25.74
N SER A 57 -52.39 7.29 26.88
CA SER A 57 -52.52 6.55 28.15
C SER A 57 -51.71 5.24 28.27
N ASN A 58 -50.57 5.31 28.96
CA ASN A 58 -50.23 4.42 30.06
C ASN A 58 -49.01 4.99 30.81
N ASN A 59 -49.24 5.40 32.05
CA ASN A 59 -48.25 5.99 32.94
C ASN A 59 -47.13 4.99 33.28
N VAL A 60 -45.89 5.31 32.93
CA VAL A 60 -44.71 4.88 33.69
C VAL A 60 -43.84 6.12 33.89
N THR A 61 -43.65 6.47 35.15
CA THR A 61 -42.95 7.64 35.67
C THR A 61 -41.49 7.63 35.21
N TYR A 62 -41.08 8.58 34.36
CA TYR A 62 -39.66 8.81 34.04
C TYR A 62 -39.00 9.59 35.17
N ASN A 63 -38.27 8.90 36.03
CA ASN A 63 -37.22 9.53 36.83
C ASN A 63 -36.10 9.98 35.88
N GLN A 64 -35.83 11.28 35.85
CA GLN A 64 -34.63 11.85 35.25
C GLN A 64 -33.41 11.47 36.10
N GLN A 65 -32.79 10.33 35.76
CA GLN A 65 -31.37 10.09 35.95
C GLN A 65 -30.82 9.79 34.55
N THR A 66 -30.00 10.68 34.00
CA THR A 66 -29.18 10.36 32.83
C THR A 66 -28.18 9.29 33.28
N VAL A 67 -28.56 8.02 33.18
CA VAL A 67 -27.63 6.90 33.29
C VAL A 67 -26.66 7.08 32.12
N GLU A 68 -25.42 7.50 32.41
CA GLU A 68 -24.31 7.41 31.46
C GLU A 68 -24.27 5.97 30.95
N SER A 69 -24.74 5.74 29.72
CA SER A 69 -24.88 4.41 29.16
C SER A 69 -23.50 3.81 28.91
N LEU A 70 -23.05 2.94 29.82
CA LEU A 70 -21.77 2.27 29.71
C LEU A 70 -21.78 1.27 28.54
N PRO A 71 -20.76 1.24 27.67
CA PRO A 71 -20.68 0.26 26.59
C PRO A 71 -20.61 -1.19 27.10
N ASP A 72 -20.20 -1.36 28.36
CA ASP A 72 -20.08 -2.65 29.05
C ASP A 72 -21.43 -3.36 29.22
N THR A 73 -22.55 -2.63 29.20
CA THR A 73 -23.90 -3.20 29.33
C THR A 73 -24.49 -3.66 28.00
N ILE A 74 -23.85 -3.32 26.87
CA ILE A 74 -24.34 -3.67 25.53
C ILE A 74 -23.92 -5.10 25.19
N THR A 75 -24.88 -5.92 24.78
CA THR A 75 -24.62 -7.30 24.35
C THR A 75 -23.92 -7.32 22.99
N PRO A 76 -22.78 -8.03 22.85
CA PRO A 76 -22.09 -8.12 21.57
C PRO A 76 -22.90 -8.96 20.57
N VAL A 77 -22.78 -8.64 19.29
CA VAL A 77 -23.32 -9.42 18.18
C VAL A 77 -22.20 -9.83 17.24
N SER A 78 -22.31 -11.01 16.63
CA SER A 78 -21.30 -11.51 15.71
C SER A 78 -21.28 -10.71 14.41
N LEU A 79 -20.11 -10.60 13.79
CA LEU A 79 -19.98 -9.93 12.50
C LEU A 79 -20.86 -10.59 11.43
N GLU A 80 -20.97 -11.92 11.45
CA GLU A 80 -21.82 -12.66 10.52
C GLU A 80 -23.28 -12.23 10.63
N THR A 81 -23.80 -12.02 11.85
CA THR A 81 -25.17 -11.56 12.08
C THR A 81 -25.40 -10.14 11.54
N LEU A 82 -24.39 -9.27 11.62
CA LEU A 82 -24.48 -7.90 11.09
C LEU A 82 -24.43 -7.85 9.56
N LEU A 83 -23.64 -8.74 8.94
CA LEU A 83 -23.47 -8.78 7.49
C LEU A 83 -24.57 -9.58 6.79
N MET A 84 -25.01 -10.68 7.39
CA MET A 84 -25.91 -11.67 6.81
C MET A 84 -27.29 -11.52 7.46
N ARG A 85 -28.26 -10.93 6.74
CA ARG A 85 -29.63 -10.78 7.24
C ARG A 85 -30.31 -12.15 7.34
N ARG A 86 -30.19 -12.83 8.49
CA ARG A 86 -31.12 -13.83 9.07
C ARG A 86 -30.53 -14.43 10.34
N ASN A 87 -31.39 -14.85 11.28
CA ASN A 87 -31.01 -15.67 12.43
C ASN A 87 -30.17 -16.86 11.94
N ALA A 88 -28.88 -16.84 12.22
CA ALA A 88 -27.87 -17.80 11.79
C ALA A 88 -27.98 -19.14 12.52
N ILE A 89 -29.17 -19.75 12.49
CA ILE A 89 -29.43 -21.11 12.97
C ILE A 89 -29.59 -22.08 11.79
N SER A 90 -29.78 -21.58 10.56
CA SER A 90 -29.77 -22.44 9.37
C SER A 90 -28.40 -22.43 8.68
N ASN A 91 -27.62 -23.46 8.98
CA ASN A 91 -26.59 -24.12 8.19
C ASN A 91 -26.54 -23.77 6.68
N THR A 92 -26.07 -22.59 6.27
CA THR A 92 -25.90 -22.28 4.83
C THR A 92 -24.45 -22.43 4.42
N GLN A 93 -24.16 -23.53 3.72
CA GLN A 93 -22.84 -23.93 3.20
C GLN A 93 -22.25 -22.95 2.16
N HIS A 94 -22.77 -21.72 2.00
CA HIS A 94 -22.50 -20.87 0.83
C HIS A 94 -22.35 -19.36 1.14
N HIS A 95 -21.66 -18.97 2.22
CA HIS A 95 -21.38 -17.55 2.54
C HIS A 95 -20.80 -16.74 1.37
N TRP A 96 -20.06 -17.38 0.45
CA TRP A 96 -19.51 -16.72 -0.74
C TRP A 96 -20.58 -16.19 -1.71
N LYS A 97 -21.77 -16.81 -1.76
CA LYS A 97 -22.90 -16.35 -2.59
C LYS A 97 -23.46 -15.04 -2.05
N GLU A 98 -23.51 -14.88 -0.73
CA GLU A 98 -23.97 -13.64 -0.10
C GLU A 98 -22.97 -12.50 -0.32
N VAL A 99 -21.67 -12.78 -0.25
CA VAL A 99 -20.61 -11.82 -0.64
C VAL A 99 -20.83 -11.38 -2.09
N LEU A 100 -20.97 -12.34 -3.01
CA LEU A 100 -21.18 -12.06 -4.42
C LEU A 100 -22.45 -11.24 -4.69
N GLN A 101 -23.58 -11.60 -4.05
CA GLN A 101 -24.82 -10.84 -4.16
C GLN A 101 -24.65 -9.40 -3.63
N THR A 102 -23.93 -9.24 -2.53
CA THR A 102 -23.64 -7.93 -1.94
C THR A 102 -22.79 -7.08 -2.89
N TRP A 103 -21.73 -7.66 -3.48
CA TRP A 103 -20.91 -6.97 -4.48
C TRP A 103 -21.69 -6.59 -5.73
N LEU A 104 -22.50 -7.49 -6.28
CA LEU A 104 -23.31 -7.20 -7.47
C LEU A 104 -24.33 -6.08 -7.20
N LYS A 105 -24.95 -6.08 -6.03
CA LYS A 105 -25.86 -5.01 -5.59
C LYS A 105 -25.13 -3.67 -5.44
N ASN A 106 -23.95 -3.69 -4.82
CA ASN A 106 -23.12 -2.52 -4.61
C ASN A 106 -22.38 -2.06 -5.87
N ALA A 107 -22.27 -2.90 -6.91
CA ALA A 107 -21.78 -2.54 -8.23
C ALA A 107 -22.90 -1.92 -9.09
N GLY A 108 -24.11 -2.50 -9.05
CA GLY A 108 -25.27 -2.01 -9.81
C GLY A 108 -25.76 -0.62 -9.40
N THR A 109 -25.54 -0.21 -8.14
CA THR A 109 -25.79 1.18 -7.71
C THR A 109 -24.89 2.21 -8.40
N TYR A 110 -23.75 1.80 -8.97
CA TYR A 110 -22.92 2.65 -9.82
C TYR A 110 -23.36 2.66 -11.30
N ASP A 111 -23.94 1.56 -11.80
CA ASP A 111 -24.21 1.36 -13.24
C ASP A 111 -25.68 1.66 -13.67
N ILE A 112 -26.64 1.65 -12.74
CA ILE A 112 -28.09 1.82 -13.04
C ILE A 112 -28.43 3.23 -13.57
N LYS A 113 -27.52 4.21 -13.54
CA LYS A 113 -27.78 5.55 -14.09
C LYS A 113 -27.38 5.74 -15.56
N ASN A 114 -26.76 4.76 -16.21
CA ASN A 114 -26.31 4.88 -17.61
C ASN A 114 -27.07 4.01 -18.62
N LYS A 115 -28.09 3.24 -18.21
CA LYS A 115 -29.00 2.58 -19.15
C LYS A 115 -30.46 2.95 -18.88
N SER A 116 -31.06 3.49 -19.93
CA SER A 116 -32.43 3.91 -20.09
C SER A 116 -33.48 2.97 -19.51
N ASN A 117 -34.55 3.60 -19.02
CA ASN A 117 -35.89 3.07 -18.73
C ASN A 117 -36.31 1.82 -19.53
N SER A 118 -36.23 0.65 -18.90
CA SER A 118 -37.21 -0.43 -19.05
C SER A 118 -36.94 -1.45 -17.94
N MET A 119 -37.96 -1.98 -17.27
CA MET A 119 -37.89 -2.78 -16.04
C MET A 119 -37.76 -1.99 -14.74
N LYS A 120 -38.73 -1.10 -14.49
CA LYS A 120 -39.23 -0.90 -13.13
C LYS A 120 -40.42 -1.83 -12.96
N GLU A 121 -40.25 -2.96 -12.27
CA GLU A 121 -41.34 -3.57 -11.50
C GLU A 121 -40.79 -4.65 -10.56
N ASN A 122 -41.22 -4.57 -9.30
CA ASN A 122 -41.16 -5.60 -8.25
C ASN A 122 -39.84 -5.86 -7.50
N LEU A 123 -39.34 -4.86 -6.78
CA LEU A 123 -38.55 -5.07 -5.56
C LEU A 123 -39.07 -4.13 -4.48
N ASN A 124 -39.65 -4.66 -3.40
CA ASN A 124 -40.21 -3.91 -2.27
C ASN A 124 -39.21 -2.88 -1.71
N THR A 125 -39.45 -1.60 -2.00
CA THR A 125 -38.60 -0.44 -1.73
C THR A 125 -38.99 0.30 -0.44
N ASN A 126 -38.96 -0.34 0.74
CA ASN A 126 -39.34 0.35 1.99
C ASN A 126 -38.25 0.46 3.07
N ILE A 127 -36.97 0.18 2.76
CA ILE A 127 -35.85 0.43 3.70
C ILE A 127 -34.76 1.36 3.11
N TYR A 128 -34.81 1.68 1.81
CA TYR A 128 -33.79 2.50 1.15
C TYR A 128 -33.95 4.02 1.34
N ASN A 129 -34.93 4.48 2.11
CA ASN A 129 -35.10 5.91 2.40
C ASN A 129 -34.13 6.44 3.47
N TYR A 130 -33.28 5.60 4.06
CA TYR A 130 -32.28 6.00 5.06
C TYR A 130 -30.82 5.94 4.58
N LEU A 131 -30.56 5.55 3.33
CA LEU A 131 -29.24 5.64 2.72
C LEU A 131 -29.21 6.89 1.81
N PRO A 132 -28.31 7.86 2.04
CA PRO A 132 -28.28 9.08 1.24
C PRO A 132 -28.05 8.74 -0.23
N ASN A 133 -28.97 9.19 -1.07
CA ASN A 133 -28.96 9.02 -2.52
C ASN A 133 -27.97 10.03 -3.14
N SER A 134 -26.67 9.80 -2.94
CA SER A 134 -25.61 10.73 -3.36
C SER A 134 -24.77 10.17 -4.51
N LYS A 135 -24.30 11.06 -5.40
CA LYS A 135 -23.32 10.80 -6.47
C LYS A 135 -21.91 10.44 -5.92
N THR A 136 -21.75 10.34 -4.61
CA THR A 136 -20.48 10.13 -3.90
C THR A 136 -20.22 8.64 -3.67
N LYS A 137 -18.96 8.21 -3.76
CA LYS A 137 -18.56 6.88 -3.28
C LYS A 137 -18.77 6.83 -1.76
N HIS A 138 -19.31 5.72 -1.26
CA HIS A 138 -19.52 5.46 0.16
C HIS A 138 -18.80 4.17 0.55
N LEU A 139 -18.24 4.13 1.77
CA LEU A 139 -17.65 2.93 2.36
C LEU A 139 -18.28 2.71 3.74
N ILE A 140 -19.53 2.29 3.73
CA ILE A 140 -20.36 2.08 4.91
C ILE A 140 -20.15 0.66 5.43
N THR A 141 -19.85 0.53 6.72
CA THR A 141 -19.72 -0.78 7.35
C THR A 141 -20.35 -0.89 8.71
N PRO A 142 -21.03 -2.01 9.01
CA PRO A 142 -21.42 -2.31 10.37
C PRO A 142 -20.17 -2.62 11.20
N LEU A 143 -20.06 -1.99 12.36
CA LEU A 143 -18.96 -2.22 13.31
C LEU A 143 -19.39 -2.94 14.58
N GLY A 144 -20.68 -2.88 14.92
CA GLY A 144 -21.17 -3.38 16.19
C GLY A 144 -22.55 -2.88 16.54
N ILE A 145 -22.80 -2.74 17.84
CA ILE A 145 -24.05 -2.26 18.41
C ILE A 145 -23.78 -1.04 19.29
N SER A 146 -24.59 -0.01 19.12
CA SER A 146 -24.72 1.11 20.05
C SER A 146 -26.07 1.03 20.77
N ASN A 147 -26.33 1.96 21.68
CA ASN A 147 -27.64 2.03 22.37
C ASN A 147 -28.81 2.23 21.39
N ASN A 148 -28.53 2.76 20.20
CA ASN A 148 -29.53 3.06 19.17
C ASN A 148 -29.70 1.92 18.16
N GLY A 149 -29.08 0.75 18.40
CA GLY A 149 -29.14 -0.42 17.53
C GLY A 149 -27.82 -0.68 16.81
N TYR A 150 -27.88 -1.14 15.55
CA TYR A 150 -26.67 -1.46 14.80
C TYR A 150 -25.90 -0.20 14.44
N CYS A 151 -24.60 -0.18 14.78
CA CYS A 151 -23.70 0.92 14.51
C CYS A 151 -23.06 0.73 13.13
N TYR A 152 -23.29 1.67 12.23
CA TYR A 152 -22.67 1.75 10.91
C TYR A 152 -21.73 2.95 10.85
N LEU A 153 -20.61 2.79 10.15
CA LEU A 153 -19.62 3.84 9.96
C LEU A 153 -19.31 3.99 8.48
N ASP A 154 -19.42 5.21 7.95
CA ASP A 154 -19.06 5.59 6.59
C ASP A 154 -17.67 6.24 6.56
N LEU A 155 -16.68 5.47 6.12
CA LEU A 155 -15.29 5.94 6.09
C LEU A 155 -15.10 7.17 5.17
N ILE A 156 -15.95 7.39 4.17
CA ILE A 156 -15.77 8.52 3.25
C ILE A 156 -16.44 9.78 3.81
N ASN A 157 -17.65 9.66 4.37
CA ASN A 157 -18.42 10.82 4.82
C ASN A 157 -18.17 11.22 6.26
N ASN A 158 -18.09 10.25 7.18
CA ASN A 158 -17.69 10.55 8.57
C ASN A 158 -16.23 10.99 8.62
N GLY A 159 -15.48 10.66 7.58
CA GLY A 159 -14.30 11.33 7.08
C GLY A 159 -13.11 10.38 6.92
N PRO A 160 -12.21 10.71 5.99
CA PRO A 160 -11.45 9.74 5.20
C PRO A 160 -10.43 8.93 6.00
N HIS A 161 -10.14 9.33 7.24
CA HIS A 161 -9.14 8.72 8.09
C HIS A 161 -9.69 8.49 9.49
N ALA A 162 -9.22 7.42 10.14
CA ALA A 162 -9.62 7.03 11.47
C ALA A 162 -8.42 6.75 12.37
N LEU A 163 -8.57 7.07 13.66
CA LEU A 163 -7.65 6.72 14.73
C LEU A 163 -8.34 5.79 15.71
N VAL A 164 -7.71 4.65 15.97
CA VAL A 164 -8.20 3.62 16.88
C VAL A 164 -7.22 3.46 18.04
N ALA A 165 -7.62 3.90 19.23
CA ALA A 165 -6.81 3.73 20.44
C ALA A 165 -7.33 2.59 21.31
N GLY A 166 -6.42 1.83 21.91
CA GLY A 166 -6.78 0.81 22.88
C GLY A 166 -5.58 0.05 23.41
N THR A 167 -5.57 -0.20 24.72
CA THR A 167 -4.51 -0.95 25.39
C THR A 167 -4.49 -2.43 24.96
N THR A 168 -3.38 -3.13 25.23
CA THR A 168 -3.32 -4.58 25.00
C THR A 168 -4.47 -5.29 25.73
N GLY A 169 -5.14 -6.21 25.03
CA GLY A 169 -6.31 -6.93 25.52
C GLY A 169 -7.65 -6.18 25.42
N SER A 170 -7.67 -4.92 24.98
CA SER A 170 -8.92 -4.14 24.81
C SER A 170 -9.80 -4.59 23.63
N GLY A 171 -9.21 -5.32 22.66
CA GLY A 171 -9.89 -5.72 21.43
C GLY A 171 -9.52 -4.91 20.18
N LYS A 172 -8.54 -3.99 20.24
CA LYS A 172 -8.09 -3.18 19.09
C LYS A 172 -7.84 -3.99 17.82
N SER A 173 -6.98 -5.00 17.88
CA SER A 173 -6.65 -5.84 16.72
C SER A 173 -7.88 -6.60 16.19
N VAL A 174 -8.79 -7.03 17.07
CA VAL A 174 -10.07 -7.66 16.68
C VAL A 174 -10.99 -6.66 15.96
N LEU A 175 -11.07 -5.41 16.44
CA LEU A 175 -11.83 -4.34 15.77
C LEU A 175 -11.26 -4.04 14.39
N LEU A 176 -9.94 -3.86 14.25
CA LEU A 176 -9.30 -3.58 12.96
C LEU A 176 -9.58 -4.71 11.96
N THR A 177 -9.43 -5.96 12.37
CA THR A 177 -9.74 -7.13 11.54
C THR A 177 -11.21 -7.21 11.18
N THR A 178 -12.11 -6.97 12.14
CA THR A 178 -13.57 -6.97 11.92
C THR A 178 -13.98 -5.88 10.93
N TRP A 179 -13.45 -4.68 11.06
CA TRP A 179 -13.75 -3.56 10.17
C TRP A 179 -13.31 -3.86 8.74
N CYS A 180 -12.09 -4.38 8.56
CA CYS A 180 -11.57 -4.76 7.24
C CYS A 180 -12.38 -5.90 6.60
N LEU A 181 -12.77 -6.91 7.38
CA LEU A 181 -13.62 -8.00 6.89
C LEU A 181 -15.01 -7.50 6.49
N ALA A 182 -15.62 -6.63 7.29
CA ALA A 182 -16.93 -6.03 7.00
C ALA A 182 -16.89 -5.21 5.69
N LEU A 183 -15.80 -4.47 5.47
CA LEU A 183 -15.55 -3.72 4.26
C LEU A 183 -15.36 -4.64 3.05
N ALA A 184 -14.49 -5.65 3.16
CA ALA A 184 -14.20 -6.61 2.09
C ALA A 184 -15.41 -7.48 1.72
N PHE A 185 -16.30 -7.75 2.68
CA PHE A 185 -17.56 -8.43 2.43
C PHE A 185 -18.52 -7.58 1.60
N GLN A 186 -18.58 -6.27 1.87
CA GLN A 186 -19.50 -5.37 1.20
C GLN A 186 -19.02 -4.85 -0.16
N TYR A 187 -17.71 -4.64 -0.32
CA TYR A 187 -17.14 -4.00 -1.49
C TYR A 187 -16.13 -4.92 -2.15
N GLY A 188 -16.24 -5.13 -3.47
CA GLY A 188 -15.30 -5.98 -4.22
C GLY A 188 -13.94 -5.29 -4.46
N PRO A 189 -12.91 -6.03 -4.94
CA PRO A 189 -11.58 -5.49 -5.21
C PRO A 189 -11.51 -4.34 -6.23
N GLN A 190 -12.55 -4.19 -7.06
CA GLN A 190 -12.72 -3.08 -8.00
C GLN A 190 -13.17 -1.78 -7.32
N GLN A 191 -13.72 -1.87 -6.10
CA GLN A 191 -14.23 -0.74 -5.34
C GLN A 191 -13.31 -0.39 -4.17
N LEU A 192 -12.68 -1.39 -3.55
CA LEU A 192 -11.83 -1.22 -2.37
C LEU A 192 -10.60 -2.12 -2.44
N ARG A 193 -9.46 -1.58 -2.02
CA ARG A 193 -8.18 -2.30 -1.87
C ARG A 193 -7.56 -1.97 -0.52
N PHE A 194 -6.73 -2.90 -0.01
CA PHE A 194 -6.07 -2.73 1.29
C PHE A 194 -4.55 -2.79 1.19
N VAL A 195 -3.88 -1.96 2.00
CA VAL A 195 -2.48 -2.13 2.37
C VAL A 195 -2.43 -2.28 3.88
N PHE A 196 -1.80 -3.36 4.36
CA PHE A 196 -1.70 -3.67 5.78
C PHE A 196 -0.27 -3.46 6.28
N MET A 197 -0.13 -2.87 7.47
CA MET A 197 1.15 -2.69 8.13
C MET A 197 1.02 -3.01 9.64
N ASP A 198 1.65 -4.08 10.12
CA ASP A 198 1.67 -4.49 11.53
C ASP A 198 3.09 -4.31 12.10
N PHE A 199 3.23 -3.36 13.04
CA PHE A 199 4.50 -3.05 13.71
C PHE A 199 4.62 -3.67 15.12
N LYS A 200 3.81 -4.67 15.47
CA LYS A 200 3.89 -5.32 16.80
C LYS A 200 4.63 -6.66 16.81
N GLY A 201 5.09 -7.14 15.64
CA GLY A 201 5.45 -8.56 15.48
C GLY A 201 4.25 -9.49 15.67
N GLY A 202 3.04 -8.95 15.45
CA GLY A 202 1.79 -9.69 15.48
C GLY A 202 1.41 -10.19 14.09
N ALA A 203 0.51 -11.17 14.07
CA ALA A 203 -0.09 -11.72 12.86
C ALA A 203 -1.49 -11.09 12.59
N THR A 204 -1.73 -9.85 13.04
CA THR A 204 -3.09 -9.25 13.07
C THR A 204 -3.74 -9.27 11.69
N PHE A 205 -2.96 -8.91 10.67
CA PHE A 205 -3.42 -8.81 9.29
C PHE A 205 -3.06 -10.00 8.41
N ASP A 206 -2.38 -11.04 8.92
CA ASP A 206 -1.96 -12.19 8.12
C ASP A 206 -3.14 -12.92 7.49
N ILE A 207 -4.24 -13.03 8.22
CA ILE A 207 -5.47 -13.64 7.70
C ILE A 207 -6.10 -12.77 6.61
N LEU A 208 -6.02 -11.44 6.74
CA LEU A 208 -6.56 -10.47 5.78
C LEU A 208 -5.69 -10.33 4.54
N SER A 209 -4.39 -10.57 4.65
CA SER A 209 -3.45 -10.54 3.52
C SER A 209 -3.81 -11.54 2.41
N LYS A 210 -4.64 -12.53 2.74
CA LYS A 210 -5.16 -13.54 1.82
C LYS A 210 -6.40 -13.06 1.04
N LEU A 211 -6.98 -11.92 1.38
CA LEU A 211 -8.12 -11.34 0.67
C LEU A 211 -7.71 -10.95 -0.75
N PRO A 212 -8.59 -11.11 -1.77
CA PRO A 212 -8.32 -10.66 -3.13
C PRO A 212 -8.13 -9.13 -3.23
N HIS A 213 -8.54 -8.38 -2.22
CA HIS A 213 -8.38 -6.92 -2.10
C HIS A 213 -6.98 -6.48 -1.64
N ALA A 214 -6.18 -7.39 -1.08
CA ALA A 214 -4.90 -7.06 -0.49
C ALA A 214 -3.87 -6.72 -1.58
N MET A 215 -3.26 -5.54 -1.45
CA MET A 215 -2.21 -5.00 -2.33
C MET A 215 -0.81 -5.18 -1.75
N GLY A 216 -0.72 -5.49 -0.45
CA GLY A 216 0.52 -5.65 0.28
C GLY A 216 0.26 -5.79 1.78
N ASN A 217 1.14 -6.55 2.45
CA ASN A 217 1.11 -6.77 3.90
C ASN A 217 2.54 -6.71 4.43
N VAL A 218 2.81 -5.72 5.29
CA VAL A 218 4.07 -5.59 6.03
C VAL A 218 3.85 -6.14 7.43
N GLY A 219 4.53 -7.23 7.76
CA GLY A 219 4.57 -7.80 9.11
C GLY A 219 5.99 -7.82 9.70
N ASP A 220 6.09 -8.29 10.95
CA ASP A 220 7.34 -8.64 11.64
C ASP A 220 8.38 -7.53 11.79
N LEU A 221 7.97 -6.26 11.91
CA LEU A 221 8.90 -5.13 12.13
C LEU A 221 9.99 -5.01 11.05
N ASN A 222 9.78 -5.58 9.86
CA ASN A 222 10.77 -5.49 8.78
C ASN A 222 10.80 -4.06 8.22
N LEU A 223 11.75 -3.26 8.70
CA LEU A 223 11.91 -1.85 8.30
C LEU A 223 12.11 -1.68 6.80
N LYS A 224 12.88 -2.57 6.14
CA LYS A 224 13.08 -2.50 4.69
C LYS A 224 11.76 -2.65 3.94
N HIS A 225 10.93 -3.59 4.39
CA HIS A 225 9.61 -3.83 3.81
C HIS A 225 8.65 -2.67 4.10
N ALA A 226 8.70 -2.07 5.29
CA ALA A 226 7.92 -0.89 5.64
C ALA A 226 8.31 0.34 4.80
N ILE A 227 9.61 0.65 4.67
CA ILE A 227 10.13 1.74 3.83
C ILE A 227 9.65 1.59 2.39
N ARG A 228 9.75 0.36 1.87
CA ARG A 228 9.30 -0.02 0.53
C ARG A 228 7.80 0.21 0.34
N ALA A 229 6.98 -0.20 1.31
CA ALA A 229 5.55 0.03 1.30
C ALA A 229 5.20 1.53 1.31
N LEU A 230 5.85 2.33 2.16
CA LEU A 230 5.66 3.78 2.24
C LEU A 230 6.05 4.48 0.92
N LYS A 231 7.11 4.02 0.27
CA LYS A 231 7.52 4.51 -1.06
C LYS A 231 6.49 4.12 -2.13
N GLY A 232 5.96 2.90 -2.10
CA GLY A 232 4.89 2.46 -2.99
C GLY A 232 3.61 3.30 -2.83
N LEU A 233 3.22 3.58 -1.58
CA LEU A 233 2.08 4.45 -1.27
C LEU A 233 2.26 5.88 -1.77
N GLU A 234 3.47 6.43 -1.64
CA GLU A 234 3.81 7.76 -2.18
C GLU A 234 3.73 7.79 -3.71
N LEU A 235 4.20 6.75 -4.41
CA LEU A 235 4.06 6.66 -5.86
C LEU A 235 2.60 6.53 -6.29
N GLU A 236 1.79 5.76 -5.56
CA GLU A 236 0.36 5.63 -5.85
C GLU A 236 -0.38 6.95 -5.63
N LEU A 237 -0.03 7.71 -4.58
CA LEU A 237 -0.54 9.07 -4.37
C LEU A 237 -0.24 9.95 -5.59
N ASN A 238 1.03 10.00 -6.01
CA ASN A 238 1.45 10.80 -7.16
C ASN A 238 0.79 10.31 -8.47
N ARG A 239 0.56 9.00 -8.64
CA ARG A 239 -0.16 8.43 -9.80
C ARG A 239 -1.58 8.93 -9.84
N ARG A 240 -2.29 8.89 -8.71
CA ARG A 240 -3.68 9.34 -8.58
C ARG A 240 -3.81 10.85 -8.81
N GLU A 241 -2.89 11.66 -8.29
CA GLU A 241 -2.83 13.10 -8.57
C GLU A 241 -2.72 13.37 -10.09
N ARG A 242 -1.78 12.70 -10.76
CA ARG A 242 -1.60 12.82 -12.22
C ARG A 242 -2.84 12.35 -12.98
N LEU A 243 -3.46 11.27 -12.54
CA LEU A 243 -4.65 10.72 -13.19
C LEU A 243 -5.84 11.69 -13.09
N VAL A 244 -6.09 12.23 -11.90
CA VAL A 244 -7.14 13.24 -11.67
C VAL A 244 -6.87 14.49 -12.52
N ALA A 245 -5.63 14.97 -12.55
CA ALA A 245 -5.25 16.12 -13.35
C ALA A 245 -5.39 15.87 -14.86
N HIS A 246 -4.99 14.68 -15.33
CA HIS A 246 -5.09 14.29 -16.75
C HIS A 246 -6.54 14.25 -17.24
N HIS A 247 -7.47 13.81 -16.39
CA HIS A 247 -8.90 13.78 -16.68
C HIS A 247 -9.62 15.11 -16.37
N GLY A 248 -8.90 16.16 -15.94
CA GLY A 248 -9.49 17.46 -15.59
C GLY A 248 -10.51 17.38 -14.44
N CYS A 249 -10.37 16.36 -13.59
CA CYS A 249 -11.27 16.11 -12.46
C CYS A 249 -10.72 16.75 -11.19
N ASN A 250 -11.58 16.90 -10.17
CA ASN A 250 -11.16 17.37 -8.84
C ASN A 250 -11.13 16.22 -7.81
N ASN A 251 -11.67 15.05 -8.18
CA ASN A 251 -11.74 13.89 -7.30
C ASN A 251 -11.58 12.61 -8.12
N ILE A 252 -10.83 11.64 -7.57
CA ILE A 252 -10.61 10.33 -8.20
C ILE A 252 -11.90 9.58 -8.51
N ALA A 253 -12.98 9.83 -7.75
CA ALA A 253 -14.28 9.22 -7.97
C ALA A 253 -14.91 9.62 -9.32
N GLN A 254 -14.43 10.71 -9.93
CA GLN A 254 -14.89 11.20 -11.23
C GLN A 254 -14.09 10.62 -12.41
N VAL A 255 -12.93 10.00 -12.15
CA VAL A 255 -12.10 9.39 -13.18
C VAL A 255 -12.80 8.16 -13.75
N THR A 256 -12.73 8.01 -15.07
CA THR A 256 -13.25 6.84 -15.79
C THR A 256 -12.11 6.12 -16.53
N PRO A 257 -11.95 4.79 -16.34
CA PRO A 257 -12.73 3.94 -15.43
C PRO A 257 -12.50 4.30 -13.95
N ALA A 258 -13.48 3.96 -13.11
CA ALA A 258 -13.46 4.31 -11.70
C ALA A 258 -12.33 3.58 -10.95
N GLU A 259 -11.50 4.33 -10.24
CA GLU A 259 -10.41 3.75 -9.42
C GLU A 259 -10.94 3.29 -8.06
N PRO A 260 -10.51 2.13 -7.54
CA PRO A 260 -10.87 1.68 -6.21
C PRO A 260 -10.32 2.61 -5.13
N SER A 261 -11.07 2.76 -4.04
CA SER A 261 -10.55 3.35 -2.81
C SER A 261 -9.42 2.48 -2.27
N LEU A 262 -8.36 3.10 -1.77
CA LEU A 262 -7.23 2.43 -1.15
C LEU A 262 -7.23 2.72 0.35
N LEU A 263 -7.40 1.67 1.15
CA LEU A 263 -7.39 1.76 2.60
C LEU A 263 -6.08 1.23 3.18
N ILE A 264 -5.35 2.11 3.85
CA ILE A 264 -4.08 1.83 4.51
C ILE A 264 -4.39 1.58 5.99
N VAL A 265 -4.15 0.36 6.47
CA VAL A 265 -4.43 -0.02 7.85
C VAL A 265 -3.12 -0.29 8.55
N ILE A 266 -2.82 0.53 9.54
CA ILE A 266 -1.57 0.48 10.30
C ILE A 266 -1.92 0.08 11.73
N ASP A 267 -1.41 -1.06 12.19
CA ASP A 267 -1.44 -1.42 13.61
C ASP A 267 -0.13 -1.00 14.29
N GLU A 268 -0.24 -0.49 15.51
CA GLU A 268 0.88 0.12 16.27
C GLU A 268 1.59 1.27 15.53
N PHE A 269 0.82 2.27 15.13
CA PHE A 269 1.31 3.47 14.46
C PHE A 269 2.47 4.18 15.21
N HIS A 270 2.56 4.06 16.53
CA HIS A 270 3.69 4.59 17.31
C HIS A 270 5.03 4.07 16.82
N ALA A 271 5.13 2.75 16.64
CA ALA A 271 6.39 2.08 16.38
C ALA A 271 6.93 2.52 15.02
N LEU A 272 6.02 2.78 14.07
CA LEU A 272 6.37 3.39 12.80
C LEU A 272 6.99 4.78 12.96
N LYS A 273 6.40 5.64 13.79
CA LYS A 273 6.93 6.99 14.05
C LYS A 273 8.32 6.96 14.69
N ASP A 274 8.54 6.04 15.63
CA ASP A 274 9.81 5.94 16.35
C ASP A 274 10.92 5.33 15.48
N GLN A 275 10.57 4.34 14.66
CA GLN A 275 11.55 3.62 13.83
C GLN A 275 11.80 4.29 12.47
N LEU A 276 10.82 4.99 11.90
CA LEU A 276 10.88 5.65 10.59
C LEU A 276 10.38 7.10 10.64
N PRO A 277 10.95 7.98 11.51
CA PRO A 277 10.48 9.36 11.66
C PRO A 277 10.56 10.16 10.35
N ASP A 278 11.59 9.93 9.53
CA ASP A 278 11.80 10.62 8.25
C ASP A 278 10.73 10.32 7.20
N TYR A 279 9.95 9.25 7.39
CA TYR A 279 8.89 8.83 6.48
C TYR A 279 7.50 9.31 6.90
N MET A 280 7.36 9.82 8.13
CA MET A 280 6.09 10.36 8.65
C MET A 280 5.49 11.47 7.79
N PRO A 281 6.26 12.43 7.23
CA PRO A 281 5.72 13.44 6.33
C PRO A 281 4.95 12.87 5.13
N ARG A 282 5.32 11.67 4.66
CA ARG A 282 4.64 11.00 3.54
C ARG A 282 3.24 10.55 3.91
N LEU A 283 3.06 9.99 5.11
CA LEU A 283 1.75 9.59 5.63
C LEU A 283 0.88 10.80 5.95
N ILE A 284 1.47 11.86 6.51
CA ILE A 284 0.76 13.14 6.75
C ILE A 284 0.25 13.72 5.44
N ARG A 285 1.08 13.68 4.37
CA ARG A 285 0.65 14.10 3.03
C ARG A 285 -0.55 13.27 2.56
N ILE A 286 -0.51 11.94 2.68
CA ILE A 286 -1.66 11.09 2.33
C ILE A 286 -2.89 11.47 3.16
N ALA A 287 -2.76 11.73 4.47
CA ALA A 287 -3.88 12.18 5.29
C ALA A 287 -4.47 13.52 4.83
N SER A 288 -3.64 14.44 4.34
CA SER A 288 -4.08 15.77 3.90
C SER A 288 -4.82 15.78 2.55
N VAL A 289 -4.33 15.04 1.55
CA VAL A 289 -4.90 15.05 0.19
C VAL A 289 -5.72 13.80 -0.15
N GLY A 290 -5.62 12.77 0.68
CA GLY A 290 -6.15 11.42 0.43
C GLY A 290 -7.65 11.38 0.20
N ARG A 291 -8.43 12.28 0.82
CA ARG A 291 -9.88 12.41 0.59
C ARG A 291 -10.25 12.51 -0.88
N SER A 292 -9.58 13.40 -1.60
CA SER A 292 -9.85 13.67 -3.02
C SER A 292 -9.31 12.56 -3.93
N LEU A 293 -8.29 11.85 -3.46
CA LEU A 293 -7.59 10.79 -4.19
C LEU A 293 -8.10 9.39 -3.82
N GLY A 294 -9.11 9.27 -2.96
CA GLY A 294 -9.67 7.99 -2.51
C GLY A 294 -8.65 7.13 -1.76
N MET A 295 -7.72 7.76 -1.04
CA MET A 295 -6.76 7.10 -0.16
C MET A 295 -7.14 7.40 1.29
N HIS A 296 -7.30 6.35 2.08
CA HIS A 296 -7.84 6.39 3.44
C HIS A 296 -6.85 5.72 4.40
N ILE A 297 -6.83 6.13 5.66
CA ILE A 297 -5.89 5.63 6.68
C ILE A 297 -6.70 5.25 7.91
N ILE A 298 -6.52 4.02 8.40
CA ILE A 298 -6.92 3.61 9.75
C ILE A 298 -5.63 3.36 10.53
N ALA A 299 -5.36 4.21 11.53
CA ALA A 299 -4.19 4.10 12.38
C ALA A 299 -4.59 3.55 13.76
N GLY A 300 -4.06 2.39 14.13
CA GLY A 300 -4.20 1.79 15.44
C GLY A 300 -3.04 2.17 16.36
N THR A 301 -3.33 2.49 17.62
CA THR A 301 -2.29 2.74 18.64
C THR A 301 -2.71 2.25 20.03
N GLN A 302 -1.74 1.86 20.86
CA GLN A 302 -1.96 1.62 22.28
C GLN A 302 -1.91 2.87 23.15
N ASN A 303 -1.31 3.96 22.67
CA ASN A 303 -1.16 5.19 23.43
C ASN A 303 -1.42 6.39 22.51
N PRO A 304 -2.62 7.00 22.55
CA PRO A 304 -2.93 8.13 21.68
C PRO A 304 -2.08 9.39 21.98
N LEU A 305 -1.59 9.52 23.22
CA LEU A 305 -0.76 10.64 23.67
C LEU A 305 0.61 10.65 23.00
N ALA A 306 1.01 11.81 22.48
CA ALA A 306 2.31 12.14 21.86
C ALA A 306 2.63 11.49 20.50
N GLN A 307 1.75 10.64 19.96
CA GLN A 307 2.10 9.82 18.78
C GLN A 307 1.60 10.38 17.45
N VAL A 308 0.45 11.03 17.45
CA VAL A 308 -0.14 11.62 16.24
C VAL A 308 0.16 13.12 16.21
N SER A 309 0.78 13.61 15.12
CA SER A 309 1.04 15.05 14.94
C SER A 309 -0.27 15.84 14.84
N ALA A 310 -0.25 17.11 15.21
CA ALA A 310 -1.42 17.99 15.10
C ALA A 310 -2.00 18.00 13.67
N ASP A 311 -1.12 18.04 12.66
CA ASP A 311 -1.52 17.99 11.24
C ASP A 311 -2.25 16.69 10.89
N MET A 312 -1.80 15.57 11.43
CA MET A 312 -2.47 14.29 11.18
C MET A 312 -3.81 14.21 11.92
N LYS A 313 -3.89 14.70 13.18
CA LYS A 313 -5.17 14.79 13.91
C LYS A 313 -6.19 15.68 13.21
N ALA A 314 -5.75 16.81 12.65
CA ALA A 314 -6.63 17.73 11.93
C ALA A 314 -7.31 17.08 10.69
N ASN A 315 -6.70 16.03 10.14
CA ASN A 315 -7.23 15.28 9.00
C ASN A 315 -7.91 13.96 9.39
N ILE A 316 -7.90 13.59 10.67
CA ILE A 316 -8.57 12.40 11.20
C ILE A 316 -9.84 12.84 11.93
N SER A 317 -11.00 12.55 11.34
CA SER A 317 -12.30 12.89 11.91
C SER A 317 -12.93 11.74 12.69
N ILE A 318 -12.54 10.50 12.40
CA ILE A 318 -13.11 9.30 13.03
C ILE A 318 -12.19 8.87 14.17
N ASN A 319 -12.69 8.94 15.39
CA ASN A 319 -11.95 8.53 16.58
C ASN A 319 -12.69 7.39 17.27
N ILE A 320 -12.05 6.23 17.43
CA ILE A 320 -12.58 5.09 18.19
C ILE A 320 -11.61 4.80 19.35
N CYS A 321 -12.10 4.87 20.57
CA CYS A 321 -11.33 4.61 21.77
C CYS A 321 -11.91 3.38 22.48
N LEU A 322 -11.19 2.27 22.43
CA LEU A 322 -11.40 1.15 23.35
C LEU A 322 -10.80 1.47 24.71
N ARG A 323 -10.79 0.50 25.62
CA ARG A 323 -10.19 0.66 26.95
C ARG A 323 -8.74 1.17 26.89
N VAL A 324 -8.51 2.33 27.48
CA VAL A 324 -7.20 2.99 27.65
C VAL A 324 -6.72 2.94 29.11
N ARG A 325 -5.46 3.30 29.38
CA ARG A 325 -4.89 3.18 30.74
C ARG A 325 -5.37 4.29 31.68
N ASP A 326 -5.51 5.50 31.15
CA ASP A 326 -5.85 6.68 31.94
C ASP A 326 -6.87 7.58 31.21
N GLY A 327 -7.48 8.48 31.98
CA GLY A 327 -8.48 9.41 31.47
C GLY A 327 -7.91 10.45 30.49
N MET A 328 -6.61 10.77 30.57
CA MET A 328 -5.98 11.77 29.69
C MET A 328 -5.92 11.27 28.24
N GLN A 329 -5.58 9.99 28.05
CA GLN A 329 -5.59 9.32 26.74
C GLN A 329 -6.98 9.38 26.09
N SER A 330 -8.03 9.14 26.88
CA SER A 330 -9.41 9.24 26.41
C SER A 330 -9.79 10.70 26.11
N GLN A 331 -9.42 11.63 26.99
CA GLN A 331 -9.74 13.06 26.86
C GLN A 331 -9.14 13.65 25.59
N GLU A 332 -7.90 13.30 25.27
CA GLU A 332 -7.22 13.79 24.07
C GLU A 332 -7.85 13.29 22.77
N LEU A 333 -8.35 12.05 22.76
CA LEU A 333 -8.91 11.43 21.56
C LEU A 333 -10.41 11.73 21.36
N LEU A 334 -11.19 11.68 22.44
CA LEU A 334 -12.66 11.78 22.40
C LEU A 334 -13.19 13.09 22.96
N GLY A 335 -12.39 13.87 23.69
CA GLY A 335 -12.86 15.02 24.47
C GLY A 335 -13.50 14.64 25.81
N THR A 336 -13.47 13.36 26.20
CA THR A 336 -14.01 12.86 27.47
C THR A 336 -13.12 11.78 28.09
N ALA A 337 -13.19 11.57 29.40
CA ALA A 337 -12.45 10.52 30.10
C ALA A 337 -13.15 9.14 30.11
N HIS A 338 -14.22 8.94 29.34
CA HIS A 338 -15.08 7.76 29.46
C HIS A 338 -14.40 6.43 29.11
N ALA A 339 -13.52 6.40 28.09
CA ALA A 339 -12.92 5.14 27.63
C ALA A 339 -11.96 4.52 28.65
N ALA A 340 -11.42 5.31 29.59
CA ALA A 340 -10.60 4.80 30.69
C ALA A 340 -11.42 4.01 31.73
N ARG A 341 -12.74 4.22 31.79
CA ARG A 341 -13.66 3.55 32.72
C ARG A 341 -14.23 2.23 32.19
N ILE A 342 -13.92 1.87 30.94
CA ILE A 342 -14.34 0.60 30.34
C ILE A 342 -13.74 -0.57 31.11
N SER A 343 -14.56 -1.57 31.46
CA SER A 343 -14.11 -2.74 32.22
C SER A 343 -13.13 -3.59 31.41
N PRO A 344 -11.99 -4.03 32.01
CA PRO A 344 -11.08 -4.98 31.40
C PRO A 344 -11.72 -6.31 30.98
N ASN A 345 -12.84 -6.69 31.61
CA ASN A 345 -13.56 -7.94 31.34
C ASN A 345 -14.47 -7.83 30.11
N THR A 346 -14.53 -6.66 29.47
CA THR A 346 -15.42 -6.39 28.34
C THR A 346 -14.64 -5.95 27.10
N PRO A 347 -13.70 -6.77 26.58
CA PRO A 347 -13.00 -6.43 25.34
C PRO A 347 -13.99 -6.18 24.19
N GLY A 348 -13.68 -5.21 23.33
CA GLY A 348 -14.58 -4.73 22.28
C GLY A 348 -15.60 -3.68 22.72
N ALA A 349 -15.66 -3.31 24.01
CA ALA A 349 -16.33 -2.09 24.43
C ALA A 349 -15.47 -0.89 24.02
N ALA A 350 -16.12 0.12 23.45
CA ALA A 350 -15.50 1.30 22.92
C ALA A 350 -16.44 2.51 23.03
N TYR A 351 -15.85 3.68 22.89
CA TYR A 351 -16.58 4.89 22.52
C TYR A 351 -16.06 5.39 21.18
N TYR A 352 -16.91 6.00 20.39
CA TYR A 352 -16.51 6.61 19.13
C TYR A 352 -17.00 8.05 19.02
N ASN A 353 -16.29 8.86 18.23
CA ASN A 353 -16.64 10.23 17.92
C ASN A 353 -16.34 10.50 16.44
N ILE A 354 -17.36 10.96 15.72
CA ILE A 354 -17.32 11.32 14.29
C ILE A 354 -17.59 12.82 14.05
N GLY A 355 -17.52 13.62 15.11
CA GLY A 355 -17.80 15.07 15.10
C GLY A 355 -19.18 15.46 15.65
N GLU A 356 -20.06 14.50 15.90
CA GLU A 356 -21.44 14.73 16.39
C GLU A 356 -21.62 14.46 17.90
N GLY A 357 -20.56 14.00 18.57
CA GLY A 357 -20.59 13.63 19.97
C GLY A 357 -19.91 12.28 20.23
N VAL A 358 -19.81 11.93 21.51
CA VAL A 358 -19.23 10.65 21.94
C VAL A 358 -20.34 9.65 22.18
N GLU A 359 -20.31 8.53 21.46
CA GLU A 359 -21.30 7.46 21.58
C GLU A 359 -20.66 6.14 21.99
N ALA A 360 -21.40 5.33 22.76
CA ALA A 360 -21.00 4.00 23.17
C ALA A 360 -21.13 2.99 22.01
N LEU A 361 -20.13 2.11 21.88
CA LEU A 361 -20.07 1.06 20.88
C LEU A 361 -19.62 -0.25 21.53
N ARG A 362 -20.34 -1.33 21.21
CA ARG A 362 -19.90 -2.69 21.41
C ARG A 362 -19.51 -3.27 20.06
N CYS A 363 -18.20 -3.40 19.82
CA CYS A 363 -17.66 -3.93 18.58
C CYS A 363 -18.10 -5.37 18.37
N ALA A 364 -18.46 -5.68 17.12
CA ALA A 364 -18.66 -7.04 16.69
C ALA A 364 -17.33 -7.80 16.59
N GLN A 365 -17.44 -9.12 16.56
CA GLN A 365 -16.32 -10.00 16.27
C GLN A 365 -16.81 -11.12 15.35
N SER A 366 -15.98 -11.51 14.38
CA SER A 366 -16.24 -12.72 13.59
C SER A 366 -15.98 -13.96 14.43
N SER A 367 -16.95 -14.88 14.41
CA SER A 367 -16.79 -16.20 15.03
C SER A 367 -15.76 -17.07 14.30
N ASN A 368 -15.63 -16.90 12.97
CA ASN A 368 -14.65 -17.59 12.16
C ASN A 368 -14.13 -16.71 11.00
N PRO A 369 -13.10 -15.87 11.26
CA PRO A 369 -12.59 -14.95 10.24
C PRO A 369 -12.00 -15.68 9.03
N ALA A 370 -11.42 -16.87 9.22
CA ALA A 370 -10.87 -17.68 8.13
C ALA A 370 -11.96 -18.12 7.14
N HIS A 371 -13.15 -18.46 7.66
CA HIS A 371 -14.29 -18.83 6.84
C HIS A 371 -14.79 -17.64 6.01
N LEU A 372 -14.87 -16.44 6.59
CA LEU A 372 -15.24 -15.23 5.86
C LEU A 372 -14.22 -14.86 4.78
N VAL A 373 -12.91 -14.94 5.09
CA VAL A 373 -11.86 -14.72 4.08
C VAL A 373 -12.01 -15.71 2.93
N ARG A 374 -12.22 -17.01 3.22
CA ARG A 374 -12.44 -18.02 2.19
C ARG A 374 -13.68 -17.74 1.34
N ALA A 375 -14.77 -17.30 1.97
CA ALA A 375 -15.98 -16.91 1.26
C ALA A 375 -15.73 -15.75 0.30
N ILE A 376 -14.99 -14.74 0.74
CA ILE A 376 -14.60 -13.58 -0.07
C ILE A 376 -13.67 -14.00 -1.22
N GLN A 377 -12.71 -14.89 -0.99
CA GLN A 377 -11.83 -15.42 -2.04
C GLN A 377 -12.62 -16.19 -3.11
N LEU A 378 -13.61 -16.99 -2.71
CA LEU A 378 -14.46 -17.72 -3.66
C LEU A 378 -15.31 -16.77 -4.51
N ALA A 379 -15.86 -15.70 -3.91
CA ALA A 379 -16.55 -14.65 -4.66
C ALA A 379 -15.60 -13.91 -5.61
N GLY A 380 -14.37 -13.61 -5.16
CA GLY A 380 -13.30 -13.03 -5.97
C GLY A 380 -13.01 -13.87 -7.22
N ARG A 381 -12.73 -15.17 -7.03
CA ARG A 381 -12.50 -16.14 -8.10
C ARG A 381 -13.65 -16.19 -9.11
N PHE A 382 -14.90 -16.19 -8.62
CA PHE A 382 -16.08 -16.16 -9.49
C PHE A 382 -16.12 -14.90 -10.36
N CYS A 383 -15.67 -13.76 -9.84
CA CYS A 383 -15.55 -12.50 -10.57
C CYS A 383 -14.23 -12.34 -11.33
N HIS A 384 -13.38 -13.38 -11.45
CA HIS A 384 -12.02 -13.29 -12.01
C HIS A 384 -11.09 -12.29 -11.30
N HIS A 385 -11.28 -12.13 -9.98
CA HIS A 385 -10.44 -11.33 -9.10
C HIS A 385 -9.77 -12.25 -8.07
N ASP A 386 -8.77 -13.02 -8.51
CA ASP A 386 -8.04 -13.94 -7.64
C ASP A 386 -7.13 -13.20 -6.66
N HIS A 387 -6.51 -12.11 -7.12
CA HIS A 387 -5.70 -11.20 -6.32
C HIS A 387 -5.69 -9.81 -6.96
N SER A 388 -5.49 -8.79 -6.14
CA SER A 388 -5.17 -7.45 -6.64
C SER A 388 -3.71 -7.40 -7.09
N PRO A 389 -3.32 -6.49 -8.01
CA PRO A 389 -1.90 -6.30 -8.33
C PRO A 389 -1.14 -5.92 -7.05
N GLU A 390 0.09 -6.37 -6.84
CA GLU A 390 0.85 -5.91 -5.67
C GLU A 390 1.24 -4.43 -5.84
N LEU A 391 1.13 -3.65 -4.76
CA LEU A 391 1.61 -2.26 -4.72
C LEU A 391 3.11 -2.20 -4.45
N PHE A 392 3.63 -3.19 -3.74
CA PHE A 392 5.04 -3.38 -3.44
C PHE A 392 5.30 -4.86 -3.19
N SER A 393 6.49 -5.33 -3.56
CA SER A 393 6.94 -6.69 -3.28
C SER A 393 7.57 -6.79 -1.90
N LYS A 394 7.88 -8.01 -1.46
CA LYS A 394 8.85 -8.22 -0.38
C LYS A 394 10.25 -7.75 -0.83
N PRO A 395 11.15 -7.37 0.12
CA PRO A 395 12.56 -7.13 -0.19
C PRO A 395 13.24 -8.37 -0.79
N LEU A 396 14.39 -8.17 -1.45
CA LEU A 396 15.15 -9.30 -1.97
C LEU A 396 15.46 -10.33 -0.87
N PRO A 397 15.23 -11.63 -1.13
CA PRO A 397 15.59 -12.65 -0.17
C PRO A 397 17.12 -12.77 -0.05
N SER A 398 17.59 -13.33 1.08
CA SER A 398 18.99 -13.68 1.28
C SER A 398 19.41 -14.89 0.44
N ILE A 399 18.49 -15.84 0.24
CA ILE A 399 18.66 -17.01 -0.62
C ILE A 399 17.46 -17.09 -1.56
N LEU A 400 17.74 -17.19 -2.85
CA LEU A 400 16.72 -17.31 -3.88
C LEU A 400 16.73 -18.72 -4.47
N SER A 401 15.65 -19.48 -4.24
CA SER A 401 15.48 -20.80 -4.85
C SER A 401 14.98 -20.71 -6.29
N ALA A 402 15.20 -21.77 -7.09
CA ALA A 402 14.68 -21.86 -8.45
C ALA A 402 13.14 -21.81 -8.49
N LYS A 403 12.46 -22.37 -7.48
CA LYS A 403 11.00 -22.33 -7.35
C LYS A 403 10.49 -20.91 -7.16
N GLN A 404 11.11 -20.15 -6.24
CA GLN A 404 10.75 -18.74 -6.03
C GLN A 404 10.99 -17.91 -7.29
N LEU A 405 12.11 -18.12 -8.00
CA LEU A 405 12.38 -17.42 -9.26
C LEU A 405 11.31 -17.71 -10.33
N ALA A 406 10.81 -18.95 -10.39
CA ALA A 406 9.76 -19.34 -11.34
C ALA A 406 8.42 -18.63 -11.07
N GLU A 407 8.05 -18.43 -9.80
CA GLU A 407 6.83 -17.69 -9.40
C GLU A 407 6.86 -16.25 -9.94
N TYR A 408 7.97 -15.53 -9.74
CA TYR A 408 8.14 -14.16 -10.29
C TYR A 408 8.21 -14.15 -11.82
N SER A 409 8.86 -15.14 -12.43
CA SER A 409 9.01 -15.20 -13.89
C SER A 409 7.68 -15.43 -14.62
N ASN A 410 6.79 -16.24 -14.05
CA ASN A 410 5.46 -16.49 -14.61
C ASN A 410 4.60 -15.22 -14.55
N ASN A 411 4.61 -14.52 -13.41
CA ASN A 411 3.91 -13.24 -13.24
C ASN A 411 4.42 -12.17 -14.21
N TYR A 412 5.73 -12.12 -14.44
CA TYR A 412 6.35 -11.20 -15.39
C TYR A 412 5.92 -11.48 -16.85
N LYS A 413 5.90 -12.76 -17.26
CA LYS A 413 5.43 -13.15 -18.61
C LYS A 413 3.96 -12.78 -18.82
N TYR A 414 3.11 -12.98 -17.81
CA TYR A 414 1.69 -12.63 -17.89
C TYR A 414 1.46 -11.13 -18.10
N LYS A 415 2.23 -10.27 -17.38
CA LYS A 415 2.16 -8.81 -17.57
C LYS A 415 2.65 -8.34 -18.94
N ASN A 416 3.67 -9.00 -19.50
CA ASN A 416 4.25 -8.61 -20.79
C ASN A 416 3.62 -9.33 -22.00
N SER A 417 2.82 -10.39 -21.82
CA SER A 417 2.08 -11.03 -22.91
C SER A 417 0.99 -10.16 -23.53
N GLU A 418 0.62 -9.02 -22.90
CA GLU A 418 -0.19 -7.99 -23.54
C GLU A 418 0.61 -7.14 -24.56
N GLN A 419 1.93 -7.30 -24.65
CA GLN A 419 2.77 -6.59 -25.62
C GLN A 419 3.66 -7.53 -26.46
N LYS A 420 3.16 -7.71 -27.69
CA LYS A 420 3.85 -8.02 -28.96
C LYS A 420 3.88 -9.46 -29.51
N ILE A 421 3.44 -9.43 -30.77
CA ILE A 421 3.43 -10.40 -31.86
C ILE A 421 4.85 -10.73 -32.34
N SER A 422 4.94 -11.93 -32.90
CA SER A 422 6.05 -12.68 -33.51
C SER A 422 6.99 -11.94 -34.47
N GLN A 423 8.25 -12.42 -34.59
CA GLN A 423 8.72 -13.26 -35.71
C GLN A 423 10.24 -13.54 -35.70
N SER A 424 10.55 -14.61 -36.41
CA SER A 424 11.78 -15.38 -36.66
C SER A 424 13.04 -14.65 -37.11
N LEU A 425 14.22 -15.22 -36.78
CA LEU A 425 15.43 -15.35 -37.62
C LEU A 425 16.45 -16.29 -36.92
N ARG A 426 16.91 -17.35 -37.62
CA ARG A 426 17.74 -18.45 -37.05
C ARG A 426 19.18 -18.06 -36.67
N THR A 427 19.66 -16.87 -37.04
CA THR A 427 20.97 -16.33 -36.60
C THR A 427 20.87 -15.50 -35.31
N GLN A 428 19.66 -15.26 -34.81
CA GLN A 428 19.40 -14.53 -33.57
C GLN A 428 19.17 -15.44 -32.36
N GLU A 429 19.31 -16.77 -32.48
CA GLU A 429 18.94 -17.73 -31.42
C GLU A 429 19.64 -17.52 -30.07
N PHE A 430 20.88 -17.02 -30.06
CA PHE A 430 21.55 -16.66 -28.80
C PHE A 430 20.95 -15.39 -28.19
N TYR A 431 20.74 -14.35 -29.00
CA TYR A 431 20.22 -13.05 -28.55
C TYR A 431 18.73 -13.07 -28.19
N THR A 432 17.97 -14.07 -28.68
CA THR A 432 16.57 -14.28 -28.31
C THR A 432 16.40 -15.08 -27.02
N LYS A 433 17.43 -15.79 -26.55
CA LYS A 433 17.39 -16.49 -25.27
C LYS A 433 17.50 -15.49 -24.13
N HIS A 434 16.39 -15.31 -23.41
CA HIS A 434 16.38 -14.58 -22.15
C HIS A 434 17.13 -15.38 -21.08
N ILE A 435 18.34 -14.93 -20.72
CA ILE A 435 19.08 -15.49 -19.58
C ILE A 435 18.60 -14.79 -18.31
N ILE A 436 17.89 -15.53 -17.46
CA ILE A 436 17.47 -15.05 -16.15
C ILE A 436 18.49 -15.54 -15.11
N ILE A 437 19.19 -14.62 -14.46
CA ILE A 437 20.23 -14.95 -13.47
C ILE A 437 19.73 -14.89 -12.03
N GLY A 438 18.57 -14.28 -11.78
CA GLY A 438 18.05 -14.05 -10.43
C GLY A 438 16.88 -13.09 -10.39
N LEU A 439 16.70 -12.40 -9.26
CA LEU A 439 15.73 -11.31 -9.09
C LEU A 439 16.46 -9.99 -8.90
N GLN A 440 16.02 -8.94 -9.60
CA GLN A 440 16.48 -7.57 -9.43
C GLN A 440 15.44 -6.74 -8.68
N ASP A 441 15.91 -5.71 -7.97
CA ASP A 441 15.13 -4.84 -7.11
C ASP A 441 15.19 -3.40 -7.59
N ASP A 442 14.02 -2.83 -7.90
CA ASP A 442 13.85 -1.42 -8.28
C ASP A 442 13.50 -0.52 -7.09
N THR A 443 13.64 -1.03 -5.86
CA THR A 443 13.24 -0.49 -4.55
C THR A 443 11.77 -0.62 -4.18
N ILE A 444 10.89 -1.06 -5.09
CA ILE A 444 9.43 -1.18 -4.84
C ILE A 444 8.92 -2.57 -5.22
N HIS A 445 9.35 -3.11 -6.34
CA HIS A 445 9.03 -4.42 -6.88
C HIS A 445 10.28 -5.25 -7.18
N LEU A 446 10.11 -6.56 -7.17
CA LEU A 446 11.11 -7.50 -7.66
C LEU A 446 10.74 -7.96 -9.07
N TYR A 447 11.75 -8.05 -9.93
CA TYR A 447 11.61 -8.52 -11.31
C TYR A 447 12.65 -9.57 -11.63
N PRO A 448 12.41 -10.46 -12.61
CA PRO A 448 13.47 -11.32 -13.13
C PRO A 448 14.66 -10.48 -13.63
N ALA A 449 15.86 -10.78 -13.13
CA ALA A 449 17.10 -10.16 -13.57
C ALA A 449 17.52 -10.77 -14.91
N LEU A 450 17.21 -10.05 -15.99
CA LEU A 450 17.51 -10.45 -17.36
C LEU A 450 18.92 -9.99 -17.72
N LEU A 451 19.77 -10.90 -18.21
CA LEU A 451 21.12 -10.59 -18.65
C LEU A 451 21.14 -10.33 -20.16
N PRO A 452 21.37 -9.07 -20.61
CA PRO A 452 21.28 -8.72 -22.02
C PRO A 452 22.59 -8.98 -22.77
N ILE A 453 22.78 -10.20 -23.26
CA ILE A 453 24.02 -10.58 -23.97
C ILE A 453 24.23 -9.84 -25.30
N HIS A 454 23.19 -9.23 -25.87
CA HIS A 454 23.26 -8.43 -27.10
C HIS A 454 23.94 -7.07 -26.90
N LEU A 455 24.14 -6.63 -25.66
CA LEU A 455 24.74 -5.32 -25.35
C LEU A 455 26.28 -5.37 -25.34
N GLY A 456 26.90 -6.51 -25.61
CA GLY A 456 28.34 -6.68 -25.71
C GLY A 456 28.91 -7.54 -24.58
N ASN A 457 30.20 -7.37 -24.32
CA ASN A 457 30.93 -8.13 -23.31
C ASN A 457 30.33 -7.97 -21.90
N ILE A 458 30.45 -9.03 -21.12
CA ILE A 458 29.91 -9.12 -19.76
C ILE A 458 31.04 -9.42 -18.78
N ALA A 459 31.24 -8.54 -17.81
CA ALA A 459 32.20 -8.75 -16.74
C ALA A 459 31.49 -9.08 -15.41
N VAL A 460 31.85 -10.20 -14.80
CA VAL A 460 31.42 -10.60 -13.45
C VAL A 460 32.56 -10.31 -12.49
N ILE A 461 32.45 -9.21 -11.75
CA ILE A 461 33.54 -8.64 -10.95
C ILE A 461 33.23 -8.80 -9.47
N GLY A 462 34.15 -9.38 -8.71
CA GLY A 462 33.97 -9.58 -7.27
C GLY A 462 35.10 -10.36 -6.62
N SER A 463 35.13 -10.41 -5.30
CA SER A 463 36.11 -11.21 -4.55
C SER A 463 35.82 -12.74 -4.64
N ARG A 464 36.58 -13.55 -3.91
CA ARG A 464 36.41 -15.01 -3.88
C ARG A 464 35.13 -15.38 -3.13
N LYS A 465 34.49 -16.49 -3.53
CA LYS A 465 33.30 -17.08 -2.87
C LYS A 465 32.02 -16.22 -2.84
N GLN A 466 31.91 -15.20 -3.68
CA GLN A 466 30.70 -14.36 -3.74
C GLN A 466 29.59 -14.88 -4.69
N GLY A 467 29.87 -15.89 -5.53
CA GLY A 467 28.88 -16.46 -6.46
C GLY A 467 29.16 -16.24 -7.95
N LYS A 468 30.35 -15.75 -8.31
CA LYS A 468 30.77 -15.55 -9.72
C LYS A 468 30.61 -16.80 -10.58
N THR A 469 31.14 -17.93 -10.11
CA THR A 469 31.05 -19.21 -10.82
C THR A 469 29.60 -19.69 -10.96
N THR A 470 28.72 -19.39 -10.01
CA THR A 470 27.29 -19.71 -10.10
C THR A 470 26.63 -18.98 -11.27
N ILE A 471 26.92 -17.70 -11.45
CA ILE A 471 26.44 -16.91 -12.60
C ILE A 471 26.93 -17.54 -13.91
N LEU A 472 28.23 -17.84 -14.00
CA LEU A 472 28.79 -18.45 -15.21
C LEU A 472 28.15 -19.81 -15.53
N LYS A 473 27.84 -20.64 -14.51
CA LYS A 473 27.10 -21.89 -14.66
C LYS A 473 25.69 -21.69 -15.19
N ILE A 474 24.96 -20.66 -14.71
CA ILE A 474 23.62 -20.32 -15.21
C ILE A 474 23.69 -19.95 -16.71
N ILE A 475 24.64 -19.09 -17.07
CA ILE A 475 24.85 -18.65 -18.46
C ILE A 475 25.23 -19.84 -19.34
N SER A 476 26.21 -20.62 -18.91
CA SER A 476 26.69 -21.83 -19.60
C SER A 476 25.56 -22.82 -19.87
N LYS A 477 24.73 -23.12 -18.87
CA LYS A 477 23.58 -24.02 -19.01
C LYS A 477 22.53 -23.46 -19.98
N THR A 478 22.28 -22.16 -19.98
CA THR A 478 21.26 -21.52 -20.83
C THR A 478 21.69 -21.44 -22.30
N LEU A 479 22.97 -21.10 -22.51
CA LEU A 479 23.56 -20.97 -23.85
C LEU A 479 24.12 -22.28 -24.40
N ASN A 480 24.23 -23.32 -23.58
CA ASN A 480 24.89 -24.60 -23.90
C ASN A 480 26.35 -24.39 -24.34
N LEU A 481 27.10 -23.60 -23.57
CA LEU A 481 28.51 -23.26 -23.84
C LEU A 481 29.42 -23.75 -22.71
N PRO A 482 30.63 -24.24 -23.01
CA PRO A 482 31.60 -24.61 -22.00
C PRO A 482 32.16 -23.38 -21.25
N ILE A 483 32.56 -23.59 -20.00
CA ILE A 483 33.28 -22.61 -19.19
C ILE A 483 34.76 -22.96 -19.22
N TYR A 484 35.60 -22.02 -19.63
CA TYR A 484 37.06 -22.17 -19.62
C TYR A 484 37.65 -21.49 -18.39
N SER A 485 38.60 -22.13 -17.71
CA SER A 485 39.36 -21.47 -16.64
C SER A 485 40.52 -20.69 -17.24
N GLY A 486 40.68 -19.42 -16.84
CA GLY A 486 41.79 -18.55 -17.26
C GLY A 486 43.17 -19.15 -16.96
N LYS A 487 43.27 -19.95 -15.91
CA LYS A 487 44.51 -20.63 -15.49
C LYS A 487 44.83 -21.89 -16.30
N SER A 488 43.83 -22.57 -16.84
CA SER A 488 43.98 -23.85 -17.54
C SER A 488 43.70 -23.73 -19.05
N LEU A 489 43.64 -22.52 -19.58
CA LEU A 489 43.54 -22.26 -21.02
C LEU A 489 44.89 -22.51 -21.68
N TYR A 490 45.09 -23.74 -22.14
CA TYR A 490 46.27 -24.17 -22.91
C TYR A 490 46.11 -23.87 -24.41
N GLU A 491 47.23 -23.93 -25.15
CA GLU A 491 47.30 -23.67 -26.61
C GLU A 491 46.32 -24.53 -27.43
N GLN A 492 45.95 -25.73 -26.96
CA GLN A 492 44.98 -26.60 -27.64
C GLN A 492 43.57 -26.00 -27.74
N ASN A 493 43.21 -25.06 -26.85
CA ASN A 493 41.91 -24.39 -26.83
C ASN A 493 41.94 -23.00 -27.47
N ILE A 494 43.07 -22.56 -28.03
CA ILE A 494 43.25 -21.21 -28.58
C ILE A 494 42.29 -20.93 -29.75
N ASN A 495 41.97 -21.96 -30.53
CA ASN A 495 41.02 -21.87 -31.64
C ASN A 495 39.62 -21.45 -31.19
N ASN A 496 39.22 -21.81 -29.96
CA ASN A 496 37.93 -21.40 -29.40
C ASN A 496 37.94 -19.91 -29.00
N ILE A 497 39.09 -19.35 -28.62
CA ILE A 497 39.25 -17.90 -28.35
C ILE A 497 39.20 -17.11 -29.67
N TYR A 498 39.85 -17.62 -30.71
CA TYR A 498 39.84 -16.99 -32.04
C TYR A 498 38.50 -17.13 -32.77
N ASN A 499 37.64 -18.08 -32.39
CA ASN A 499 36.34 -18.23 -33.01
C ASN A 499 35.45 -17.03 -32.69
N GLU A 500 35.34 -16.12 -33.66
CA GLU A 500 34.62 -14.88 -33.43
C GLU A 500 33.09 -14.99 -33.50
N ASN A 501 32.59 -16.15 -33.96
CA ASN A 501 31.17 -16.38 -34.24
C ASN A 501 30.37 -16.90 -33.05
N THR A 502 31.03 -17.30 -31.95
CA THR A 502 30.37 -17.83 -30.76
C THR A 502 30.78 -17.06 -29.51
N PRO A 503 29.85 -16.81 -28.56
CA PRO A 503 30.22 -16.29 -27.24
C PRO A 503 31.20 -17.24 -26.53
N ILE A 504 32.09 -16.68 -25.73
CA ILE A 504 33.02 -17.45 -24.89
C ILE A 504 32.80 -17.11 -23.41
N ILE A 505 32.88 -18.13 -22.56
CA ILE A 505 32.75 -17.99 -21.11
C ILE A 505 34.08 -18.32 -20.45
N ILE A 506 34.66 -17.36 -19.72
CA ILE A 506 35.94 -17.52 -19.01
C ILE A 506 35.75 -17.28 -17.51
N ASP A 507 36.12 -18.25 -16.68
CA ASP A 507 36.22 -18.09 -15.23
C ASP A 507 37.66 -17.71 -14.85
N ASP A 508 37.84 -16.73 -13.97
CA ASP A 508 39.14 -16.28 -13.46
C ASP A 508 40.06 -15.69 -14.55
N ALA A 509 39.58 -14.67 -15.26
CA ALA A 509 40.27 -14.02 -16.39
C ALA A 509 41.40 -13.05 -15.99
N ASP A 510 41.74 -12.94 -14.70
CA ASP A 510 42.70 -11.97 -14.17
C ASP A 510 44.07 -12.02 -14.87
N GLU A 511 44.63 -13.23 -15.04
CA GLU A 511 45.91 -13.42 -15.73
C GLU A 511 45.82 -13.09 -17.24
N LEU A 512 44.67 -13.35 -17.88
CA LEU A 512 44.49 -13.10 -19.32
C LEU A 512 44.32 -11.61 -19.63
N LEU A 513 43.77 -10.86 -18.68
CA LEU A 513 43.58 -9.41 -18.79
C LEU A 513 44.87 -8.62 -18.56
N ASP A 514 45.88 -9.21 -17.91
CA ASP A 514 47.15 -8.53 -17.64
C ASP A 514 47.86 -8.11 -18.96
N PRO A 515 48.08 -6.81 -19.21
CA PRO A 515 48.71 -6.33 -20.44
C PRO A 515 50.17 -6.77 -20.58
N LEU A 516 50.82 -7.18 -19.48
CA LEU A 516 52.20 -7.68 -19.49
C LEU A 516 52.27 -9.19 -19.77
N ASN A 517 51.13 -9.88 -19.85
CA ASN A 517 51.11 -11.30 -20.12
C ASN A 517 51.39 -11.60 -21.60
N THR A 518 52.55 -12.17 -21.88
CA THR A 518 53.03 -12.48 -23.24
C THR A 518 52.55 -13.84 -23.76
N ARG A 519 51.79 -14.62 -22.98
CA ARG A 519 51.21 -15.89 -23.46
C ARG A 519 50.31 -15.63 -24.66
N GLN A 520 50.42 -16.48 -25.70
CA GLN A 520 49.61 -16.34 -26.91
C GLN A 520 48.10 -16.34 -26.61
N THR A 521 47.66 -17.09 -25.60
CA THR A 521 46.26 -17.15 -25.15
C THR A 521 45.78 -15.82 -24.57
N ALA A 522 46.62 -15.10 -23.80
CA ALA A 522 46.29 -13.77 -23.26
C ALA A 522 46.19 -12.73 -24.38
N ILE A 523 47.15 -12.74 -25.32
CA ILE A 523 47.13 -11.85 -26.50
C ILE A 523 45.87 -12.09 -27.35
N ALA A 524 45.54 -13.36 -27.61
CA ALA A 524 44.33 -13.73 -28.35
C ALA A 524 43.06 -13.27 -27.62
N PHE A 525 43.00 -13.47 -26.30
CA PHE A 525 41.87 -13.05 -25.48
C PHE A 525 41.69 -11.53 -25.49
N GLN A 526 42.75 -10.75 -25.34
CA GLN A 526 42.68 -9.28 -25.36
C GLN A 526 42.27 -8.76 -26.74
N LYS A 527 42.71 -9.40 -27.83
CA LYS A 527 42.22 -9.08 -29.19
C LYS A 527 40.72 -9.35 -29.29
N ARG A 528 40.27 -10.52 -28.82
CA ARG A 528 38.86 -10.93 -28.82
C ARG A 528 37.98 -10.00 -27.96
N LEU A 529 38.46 -9.57 -26.81
CA LEU A 529 37.76 -8.63 -25.94
C LEU A 529 37.48 -7.29 -26.64
N ASN A 530 38.36 -6.86 -27.54
CA ASN A 530 38.19 -5.64 -28.32
C ASN A 530 37.38 -5.85 -29.61
N SER A 531 37.02 -7.09 -29.99
CA SER A 531 36.19 -7.35 -31.15
C SER A 531 34.70 -7.22 -30.80
N LYS A 532 33.91 -6.65 -31.72
CA LYS A 532 32.49 -6.33 -31.50
C LYS A 532 31.53 -7.42 -32.00
N GLN A 533 32.03 -8.59 -32.44
CA GLN A 533 31.21 -9.60 -33.12
C GLN A 533 30.33 -10.41 -32.17
N CYS A 534 30.93 -11.04 -31.15
CA CYS A 534 30.21 -11.85 -30.16
C CYS A 534 30.73 -11.54 -28.76
N PRO A 535 29.87 -11.61 -27.74
CA PRO A 535 30.24 -11.20 -26.40
C PRO A 535 31.23 -12.15 -25.75
N VAL A 536 32.25 -11.59 -25.11
CA VAL A 536 33.08 -12.26 -24.12
C VAL A 536 32.39 -12.15 -22.77
N ILE A 537 32.13 -13.29 -22.13
CA ILE A 537 31.58 -13.37 -20.78
C ILE A 537 32.69 -13.85 -19.86
N MET A 538 33.04 -13.04 -18.87
CA MET A 538 34.21 -13.35 -18.02
C MET A 538 33.96 -13.06 -16.55
N SER A 539 34.60 -13.82 -15.67
CA SER A 539 34.75 -13.45 -14.27
C SER A 539 36.15 -12.94 -13.97
N THR A 540 36.26 -11.97 -13.08
CA THR A 540 37.53 -11.36 -12.65
C THR A 540 37.44 -10.98 -11.18
N SER A 541 38.58 -10.89 -10.49
CA SER A 541 38.63 -10.37 -9.12
C SER A 541 38.61 -8.85 -9.04
N THR A 542 39.12 -8.17 -10.06
CA THR A 542 39.26 -6.69 -10.07
C THR A 542 39.06 -6.11 -11.46
N SER A 543 38.61 -4.87 -11.55
CA SER A 543 38.52 -4.16 -12.84
C SER A 543 39.84 -3.53 -13.30
N ARG A 544 40.97 -3.80 -12.64
CA ARG A 544 42.23 -3.06 -12.83
C ARG A 544 42.67 -2.97 -14.30
N TYR A 545 42.52 -4.07 -15.04
CA TYR A 545 42.94 -4.18 -16.44
C TYR A 545 41.78 -4.09 -17.43
N LEU A 546 40.61 -3.62 -16.96
CA LEU A 546 39.39 -3.50 -17.73
C LEU A 546 39.04 -2.02 -17.93
N ARG A 547 38.93 -1.58 -19.18
CA ARG A 547 38.40 -0.26 -19.49
C ARG A 547 36.89 -0.27 -19.39
N LEU A 548 36.36 0.26 -18.30
CA LEU A 548 34.92 0.36 -18.06
C LEU A 548 34.40 1.76 -18.45
N PRO A 549 33.25 1.86 -19.14
CA PRO A 549 32.37 0.78 -19.60
C PRO A 549 32.73 0.19 -20.98
N GLU A 550 33.75 0.69 -21.66
CA GLU A 550 34.05 0.42 -23.07
C GLU A 550 34.23 -1.06 -23.44
N GLN A 551 34.95 -1.81 -22.60
CA GLN A 551 35.25 -3.23 -22.82
C GLN A 551 34.26 -4.16 -22.14
N ALA A 552 33.42 -3.65 -21.24
CA ALA A 552 32.40 -4.42 -20.53
C ALA A 552 31.20 -3.49 -20.21
N PRO A 553 30.33 -3.23 -21.20
CA PRO A 553 29.16 -2.38 -21.01
C PRO A 553 28.16 -2.99 -20.01
N VAL A 554 28.06 -4.33 -19.98
CA VAL A 554 27.26 -5.07 -19.01
C VAL A 554 28.18 -5.59 -17.91
N ARG A 555 27.85 -5.31 -16.65
CA ARG A 555 28.66 -5.70 -15.50
C ARG A 555 27.77 -6.31 -14.43
N ILE A 556 28.24 -7.38 -13.81
CA ILE A 556 27.65 -7.94 -12.59
C ILE A 556 28.68 -7.76 -11.49
N ILE A 557 28.41 -6.85 -10.57
CA ILE A 557 29.37 -6.37 -9.60
C ILE A 557 28.96 -6.82 -8.22
N PHE A 558 29.80 -7.62 -7.57
CA PHE A 558 29.63 -7.93 -6.16
C PHE A 558 30.22 -6.78 -5.35
N PRO A 559 29.38 -6.01 -4.61
CA PRO A 559 29.83 -4.81 -3.94
C PRO A 559 30.84 -5.14 -2.84
N THR A 560 31.80 -4.24 -2.65
CA THR A 560 32.92 -4.43 -1.73
C THR A 560 32.68 -3.79 -0.37
N GLY A 561 31.79 -2.81 -0.29
CA GLY A 561 31.56 -2.00 0.90
C GLY A 561 32.43 -0.75 0.96
N ASP A 562 33.49 -0.69 0.14
CA ASP A 562 34.23 0.55 -0.09
C ASP A 562 33.56 1.36 -1.20
N VAL A 563 32.95 2.48 -0.82
CA VAL A 563 32.23 3.38 -1.72
C VAL A 563 33.13 3.85 -2.87
N GLY A 564 34.43 4.07 -2.63
CA GLY A 564 35.38 4.48 -3.66
C GLY A 564 35.54 3.42 -4.74
N THR A 565 35.86 2.19 -4.32
CA THR A 565 35.99 1.04 -5.21
C THR A 565 34.69 0.72 -5.95
N ASP A 566 33.55 0.71 -5.24
CA ASP A 566 32.24 0.40 -5.81
C ASP A 566 31.82 1.45 -6.86
N THR A 567 32.12 2.73 -6.62
CA THR A 567 31.86 3.82 -7.58
C THR A 567 32.74 3.69 -8.82
N MET A 568 34.03 3.35 -8.67
CA MET A 568 34.93 3.10 -9.80
C MET A 568 34.47 1.92 -10.67
N LEU A 569 33.85 0.91 -10.05
CA LEU A 569 33.25 -0.23 -10.74
C LEU A 569 31.97 0.14 -11.51
N GLY A 570 31.35 1.27 -11.15
CA GLY A 570 30.18 1.86 -11.82
C GLY A 570 28.90 1.80 -10.98
N ILE A 571 28.95 1.36 -9.73
CA ILE A 571 27.77 1.35 -8.84
C ILE A 571 27.42 2.81 -8.50
N PRO A 572 26.20 3.29 -8.82
CA PRO A 572 25.82 4.65 -8.51
C PRO A 572 25.79 4.92 -7.00
N SER A 573 26.29 6.07 -6.56
CA SER A 573 26.26 6.46 -5.14
C SER A 573 24.84 6.41 -4.54
N ALA A 574 23.82 6.82 -5.31
CA ALA A 574 22.43 6.75 -4.89
C ALA A 574 21.96 5.32 -4.59
N LEU A 575 22.40 4.33 -5.37
CA LEU A 575 22.09 2.93 -5.14
C LEU A 575 22.90 2.39 -3.96
N SER A 576 24.18 2.73 -3.85
CA SER A 576 25.03 2.29 -2.72
C SER A 576 24.47 2.71 -1.35
N LYS A 577 23.81 3.87 -1.27
CA LYS A 577 23.17 4.36 -0.03
C LYS A 577 21.96 3.54 0.41
N SER A 578 21.41 2.72 -0.48
CA SER A 578 20.29 1.82 -0.15
C SER A 578 20.74 0.44 0.31
N PHE A 579 22.05 0.14 0.28
CA PHE A 579 22.55 -1.16 0.70
C PHE A 579 22.66 -1.24 2.21
N ASP A 580 22.34 -2.41 2.74
CA ASP A 580 22.60 -2.75 4.13
C ASP A 580 23.92 -3.52 4.26
N ILE A 581 24.39 -3.65 5.49
CA ILE A 581 25.63 -4.39 5.83
C ILE A 581 25.60 -5.81 5.24
N GLU A 582 24.42 -6.46 5.25
CA GLU A 582 24.23 -7.80 4.70
C GLU A 582 24.43 -7.86 3.19
N ASP A 583 24.13 -6.79 2.45
CA ASP A 583 24.19 -6.80 0.98
C ASP A 583 25.63 -6.95 0.46
N TYR A 584 26.62 -6.59 1.28
CA TYR A 584 28.04 -6.77 0.98
C TYR A 584 28.55 -8.17 1.30
N GLN A 585 27.84 -8.92 2.16
CA GLN A 585 28.29 -10.19 2.71
C GLN A 585 27.56 -11.39 2.12
N LEU A 586 26.32 -11.20 1.67
CA LEU A 586 25.46 -12.26 1.16
C LEU A 586 26.00 -12.83 -0.17
N PRO A 587 26.30 -14.15 -0.24
CA PRO A 587 26.62 -14.79 -1.50
C PRO A 587 25.47 -14.65 -2.51
N GLY A 588 25.81 -14.29 -3.74
CA GLY A 588 24.83 -14.05 -4.79
C GLY A 588 24.17 -12.67 -4.74
N ARG A 589 24.43 -11.82 -3.74
CA ARG A 589 24.01 -10.41 -3.78
C ARG A 589 24.98 -9.62 -4.65
N CYS A 590 24.47 -9.00 -5.69
CA CYS A 590 25.27 -8.22 -6.64
C CYS A 590 24.48 -7.05 -7.23
N VAL A 591 25.16 -6.20 -8.00
CA VAL A 591 24.56 -5.13 -8.79
C VAL A 591 24.70 -5.50 -10.26
N LEU A 592 23.57 -5.63 -10.94
CA LEU A 592 23.53 -5.75 -12.39
C LEU A 592 23.54 -4.34 -12.98
N ILE A 593 24.56 -4.04 -13.78
CA ILE A 593 24.73 -2.76 -14.47
C ILE A 593 24.63 -2.99 -15.97
N THR A 594 23.76 -2.23 -16.62
CA THR A 594 23.62 -2.17 -18.07
C THR A 594 23.68 -0.69 -18.50
N PRO A 595 23.84 -0.38 -19.80
CA PRO A 595 23.77 0.99 -20.28
C PRO A 595 22.49 1.70 -19.80
N GLY A 596 22.66 2.73 -18.96
CA GLY A 596 21.56 3.53 -18.42
C GLY A 596 20.84 2.95 -17.20
N SER A 597 21.24 1.79 -16.65
CA SER A 597 20.61 1.26 -15.44
C SER A 597 21.55 0.47 -14.53
N ALA A 598 21.26 0.48 -13.24
CA ALA A 598 21.93 -0.33 -12.22
C ALA A 598 20.90 -0.79 -11.19
N SER A 599 20.87 -2.08 -10.89
CA SER A 599 19.88 -2.67 -9.98
C SER A 599 20.51 -3.69 -9.04
N LEU A 600 20.16 -3.60 -7.76
CA LEU A 600 20.50 -4.62 -6.77
C LEU A 600 19.82 -5.93 -7.16
N THR A 601 20.54 -7.04 -7.07
CA THR A 601 20.13 -8.32 -7.63
C THR A 601 20.51 -9.47 -6.67
N GLN A 602 19.60 -10.42 -6.47
CA GLN A 602 19.89 -11.72 -5.85
C GLN A 602 20.01 -12.78 -6.93
N ILE A 603 21.17 -13.42 -7.05
CA ILE A 603 21.38 -14.56 -7.93
C ILE A 603 20.67 -15.80 -7.38
N VAL A 604 20.10 -16.59 -8.28
CA VAL A 604 19.46 -17.87 -7.93
C VAL A 604 20.50 -18.88 -7.45
N HIS A 605 20.17 -19.56 -6.35
CA HIS A 605 20.98 -20.66 -5.84
C HIS A 605 20.77 -21.91 -6.72
N LEU A 606 21.86 -22.47 -7.23
CA LEU A 606 21.84 -23.77 -7.91
C LEU A 606 22.01 -24.85 -6.84
N GLU A 607 20.98 -25.65 -6.62
CA GLU A 607 21.04 -26.86 -5.77
C GLU A 607 21.99 -27.92 -6.34
#